data_AF-H3CYN7-F1
#
_entry.id   AF-H3CYN7-F1
#
_cell.length_a   1.000
_cell.length_b   1.000
_cell.length_c   1.000
_cell.angle_alpha   90.00
_cell.angle_beta   90.00
_cell.angle_gamma   90.00
#
_symmetry.space_group_name_H-M   'P 1'
#
loop_
_entity.id
_entity.type
_entity.pdbx_description
1 polymer ?
#
loop_
_entity_poly.entity_id
_entity_poly.type
_entity_poly.pdbx_seq_one_letter_code
_entity_poly.pdbx_strand_id
1 'polypeptide(L)'
;YPLHQLGNPQLRIFRPKWFLTLVRPGKEQPPDTVQFHIPMEMTKLDVKNYLEKIYEVPVGAVRTRIQFGSNKKRNHLNQRVNQPDYKLAYVHM
;
A
#
# COMPACT_ATOMS: atom_id res chain seq x y z
N TYR A 1 12.39 13.01 0.12
CA TYR A 1 12.66 12.99 -1.33
C TYR A 1 13.39 14.27 -1.72
N PRO A 2 14.33 14.24 -2.68
CA PRO A 2 14.96 15.46 -3.17
C PRO A 2 13.92 16.35 -3.87
N LEU A 3 14.07 17.67 -3.74
CA LEU A 3 13.20 18.63 -4.41
C LEU A 3 13.42 18.55 -5.94
N HIS A 4 12.34 18.47 -6.70
CA HIS A 4 12.39 18.44 -8.16
C HIS A 4 12.22 19.86 -8.72
N GLN A 5 13.15 20.29 -9.56
CA GLN A 5 13.10 21.53 -10.35
C GLN A 5 13.10 21.20 -11.84
N LEU A 6 12.61 22.12 -12.68
CA LEU A 6 12.60 21.93 -14.12
C LEU A 6 14.04 21.75 -14.63
N GLY A 7 14.28 20.68 -15.39
CA GLY A 7 15.63 20.30 -15.88
C GLY A 7 16.37 19.31 -14.99
N ASN A 8 15.86 19.00 -13.79
CA ASN A 8 16.46 17.95 -12.95
C ASN A 8 16.32 16.57 -13.60
N PRO A 9 17.25 15.64 -13.31
CA PRO A 9 17.14 14.27 -13.76
C PRO A 9 15.96 13.55 -13.11
N GLN A 10 15.45 12.51 -13.79
CA GLN A 10 14.41 11.64 -13.26
C GLN A 10 14.83 11.02 -11.92
N LEU A 11 13.94 11.09 -10.92
CA LEU A 11 14.14 10.46 -9.61
C LEU A 11 14.25 8.93 -9.76
N ARG A 12 15.31 8.34 -9.18
CA ARG A 12 15.54 6.89 -9.12
C ARG A 12 15.66 6.42 -7.67
N ILE A 13 15.00 5.31 -7.35
CA ILE A 13 15.03 4.68 -6.03
C ILE A 13 15.64 3.29 -6.21
N PHE A 14 16.86 3.09 -5.72
CA PHE A 14 17.58 1.81 -5.90
C PHE A 14 17.27 0.78 -4.83
N ARG A 15 16.99 1.21 -3.59
CA ARG A 15 16.71 0.34 -2.45
C ARG A 15 15.47 0.84 -1.71
N PRO A 16 14.27 0.51 -2.19
CA PRO A 16 13.04 0.90 -1.52
C PRO A 16 12.98 0.23 -0.13
N LYS A 17 12.52 0.97 0.87
CA LYS A 17 12.34 0.47 2.25
C LYS A 17 10.94 -0.10 2.50
N TRP A 18 10.11 -0.20 1.47
CA TRP A 18 8.71 -0.58 1.58
C TRP A 18 8.53 -2.09 1.48
N PHE A 19 7.58 -2.60 2.26
CA PHE A 19 7.17 -3.99 2.24
C PHE A 19 5.69 -4.06 1.86
N LEU A 20 5.36 -4.91 0.88
CA LEU A 20 3.99 -5.21 0.49
C LEU A 20 3.65 -6.61 1.01
N THR A 21 2.46 -6.76 1.59
CA THR A 21 1.96 -8.07 2.04
C THR A 21 0.72 -8.43 1.23
N LEU A 22 0.75 -9.58 0.56
CA LEU A 22 -0.42 -10.14 -0.12
C LEU A 22 -1.42 -10.64 0.95
N VAL A 23 -2.68 -10.23 0.87
CA VAL A 23 -3.70 -10.59 1.86
C VAL A 23 -4.88 -11.26 1.19
N ARG A 24 -5.41 -12.30 1.83
CA ARG A 24 -6.64 -12.96 1.37
C ARG A 24 -7.80 -11.96 1.43
N PRO A 25 -8.57 -11.79 0.34
CA PRO A 25 -9.69 -10.86 0.35
C PRO A 25 -10.75 -11.31 1.36
N GLY A 26 -11.28 -10.36 2.14
CA GLY A 26 -12.31 -10.64 3.16
C GLY A 26 -13.72 -10.84 2.59
N LYS A 27 -13.92 -10.54 1.31
CA LYS A 27 -15.14 -10.77 0.53
C LYS A 27 -14.74 -11.32 -0.83
N GLU A 28 -15.66 -11.97 -1.51
CA GLU A 28 -15.45 -12.38 -2.90
C GLU A 28 -15.05 -11.17 -3.76
N GLN A 29 -14.03 -11.38 -4.58
CA GLN A 29 -13.52 -10.41 -5.54
C GLN A 29 -13.44 -11.11 -6.89
N PRO A 30 -13.48 -10.34 -7.98
CA PRO A 30 -13.16 -10.87 -9.30
C PRO A 30 -11.79 -11.57 -9.31
N PRO A 31 -11.61 -12.61 -10.13
CA PRO A 31 -10.40 -13.44 -10.13
C PRO A 31 -9.15 -12.68 -10.59
N ASP A 32 -9.32 -11.57 -11.30
CA ASP A 32 -8.26 -10.66 -11.75
C ASP A 32 -7.80 -9.67 -10.67
N THR A 33 -8.45 -9.68 -9.49
CA THR A 33 -8.28 -8.66 -8.46
C THR A 33 -7.57 -9.20 -7.24
N VAL A 34 -6.41 -8.61 -6.94
CA VAL A 34 -5.56 -8.99 -5.81
C VAL A 34 -5.52 -7.89 -4.76
N GLN A 35 -5.47 -8.28 -3.48
CA GLN A 35 -5.40 -7.34 -2.35
C GLN A 35 -4.03 -7.36 -1.68
N PHE A 36 -3.50 -6.16 -1.42
CA PHE A 36 -2.24 -5.97 -0.69
C PHE A 36 -2.42 -5.02 0.49
N HIS A 37 -1.73 -5.29 1.59
CA HIS A 37 -1.41 -4.28 2.59
C HIS A 37 -0.13 -3.55 2.18
N ILE A 38 -0.19 -2.23 2.17
CA ILE A 38 0.89 -1.35 1.75
C ILE A 38 1.17 -0.27 2.81
N PRO A 39 2.38 0.30 2.87
CA PRO A 39 2.69 1.41 3.76
C PRO A 39 1.88 2.68 3.45
N MET A 40 1.75 3.55 4.44
CA MET A 40 0.96 4.78 4.33
C MET A 40 1.59 5.81 3.40
N GLU A 41 2.91 5.77 3.22
CA GLU A 41 3.67 6.66 2.35
C GLU A 41 3.52 6.29 0.87
N MET A 42 3.15 5.03 0.59
CA MET A 42 3.17 4.48 -0.75
C MET A 42 1.96 4.94 -1.57
N THR A 43 2.20 5.36 -2.82
CA THR A 43 1.16 5.81 -3.76
C THR A 43 0.75 4.70 -4.73
N LYS A 44 -0.36 4.89 -5.46
CA LYS A 44 -0.82 3.93 -6.48
C LYS A 44 0.20 3.71 -7.60
N LEU A 45 0.98 4.74 -7.95
CA LEU A 45 2.02 4.65 -8.98
C LEU A 45 3.23 3.88 -8.46
N ASP A 46 3.60 4.06 -7.19
CA ASP A 46 4.66 3.29 -6.57
C ASP A 46 4.32 1.80 -6.54
N VAL A 47 3.06 1.44 -6.22
CA VAL A 47 2.61 0.04 -6.19
C VAL A 47 2.72 -0.59 -7.57
N LYS A 48 2.24 0.12 -8.61
CA LYS A 48 2.35 -0.33 -9.99
C LYS A 48 3.81 -0.58 -10.39
N ASN A 49 4.68 0.43 -10.21
CA ASN A 49 6.09 0.31 -10.54
C ASN A 49 6.80 -0.79 -9.74
N TYR A 50 6.45 -0.95 -8.47
CA TYR A 50 7.06 -1.95 -7.60
C TYR A 50 6.73 -3.37 -8.09
N LEU A 51 5.47 -3.64 -8.43
CA LEU A 51 5.04 -4.94 -8.95
C LEU A 51 5.58 -5.21 -10.36
N GLU A 52 5.53 -4.23 -11.25
CA GLU A 52 6.02 -4.38 -12.64
C GLU A 52 7.55 -4.52 -12.72
N LYS A 53 8.32 -3.81 -11.88
CA LYS A 53 9.78 -3.78 -11.97
C LYS A 53 10.49 -4.84 -11.13
N ILE A 54 9.91 -5.27 -10.00
CA ILE A 54 10.53 -6.25 -9.11
C ILE A 54 9.97 -7.65 -9.36
N TYR A 55 8.65 -7.77 -9.58
CA TYR A 55 7.97 -9.05 -9.72
C TYR A 55 7.53 -9.35 -11.16
N GLU A 56 7.76 -8.43 -12.11
CA GLU A 56 7.41 -8.59 -13.53
C GLU A 56 5.92 -8.89 -13.77
N VAL A 57 5.06 -8.42 -12.86
CA VAL A 57 3.61 -8.63 -12.94
C VAL A 57 2.99 -7.51 -13.78
N PRO A 58 2.24 -7.81 -14.86
CA PRO A 58 1.49 -6.79 -15.59
C PRO A 58 0.37 -6.24 -14.70
N VAL A 59 0.30 -4.92 -14.56
CA VAL A 59 -0.71 -4.26 -13.72
C VAL A 59 -1.56 -3.31 -14.56
N GLY A 60 -2.83 -3.68 -14.76
CA GLY A 60 -3.83 -2.82 -15.38
C GLY A 60 -4.13 -1.58 -14.54
N ALA A 61 -4.77 -1.76 -13.38
CA ALA A 61 -5.26 -0.65 -12.54
C ALA A 61 -5.03 -0.88 -11.05
N VAL A 62 -4.67 0.19 -10.33
CA VAL A 62 -4.47 0.16 -8.87
C VAL A 62 -5.41 1.16 -8.20
N ARG A 63 -6.21 0.66 -7.24
CA ARG A 63 -7.08 1.46 -6.38
C ARG A 63 -6.64 1.28 -4.93
N THR A 64 -6.38 2.36 -4.21
CA THR A 64 -5.96 2.31 -2.82
C THR A 64 -6.99 2.95 -1.90
N ARG A 65 -7.09 2.45 -0.67
CA ARG A 65 -7.86 3.05 0.40
C ARG A 65 -7.13 2.94 1.72
N ILE A 66 -7.34 3.89 2.61
CA ILE A 66 -6.84 3.83 3.99
C ILE A 66 -7.95 3.21 4.83
N GLN A 67 -7.60 2.18 5.59
CA GLN A 67 -8.48 1.51 6.54
C GLN A 67 -8.12 1.97 7.95
N PHE A 68 -9.11 2.54 8.64
CA PHE A 68 -8.96 2.96 10.03
C PHE A 68 -8.94 1.75 10.96
N GLY A 69 -7.98 1.73 11.88
CA GLY A 69 -7.84 0.75 12.96
C GLY A 69 -8.84 1.01 14.08
N SER A 70 -9.33 -0.04 14.73
CA SER A 70 -10.28 0.13 15.83
C SER A 70 -9.67 0.85 17.02
N ASN A 71 -10.43 1.78 17.61
CA ASN A 71 -10.12 2.49 18.86
C ASN A 71 -11.16 2.16 19.96
N LYS A 72 -11.76 0.97 19.90
CA LYS A 72 -12.78 0.55 20.87
C LYS A 72 -12.21 -0.18 22.08
N LYS A 73 -11.03 -0.80 21.93
CA LYS A 73 -10.40 -1.61 22.98
C LYS A 73 -9.88 -0.72 24.11
N ARG A 74 -10.05 -1.17 25.36
CA ARG A 74 -9.44 -0.55 26.54
C ARG A 74 -8.50 -1.52 27.25
N ASN A 75 -7.46 -1.00 27.90
CA ASN A 75 -6.56 -1.79 28.73
C ASN A 75 -7.09 -1.92 30.18
N HIS A 76 -6.34 -2.63 31.03
CA HIS A 76 -6.68 -2.83 32.44
C HIS A 76 -6.69 -1.53 33.28
N LEU A 77 -6.14 -0.42 32.74
CA LEU A 77 -6.17 0.92 33.34
C LEU A 77 -7.30 1.79 32.74
N ASN A 78 -8.24 1.19 32.01
CA ASN A 78 -9.35 1.88 31.33
C ASN A 78 -8.90 2.91 30.26
N GLN A 79 -7.66 2.82 29.77
CA GLN A 79 -7.13 3.67 28.70
C GLN A 79 -7.48 3.06 27.33
N ARG A 80 -7.79 3.91 26.34
CA ARG A 80 -8.06 3.47 24.97
C ARG A 80 -6.78 2.99 24.28
N VAL A 81 -6.89 1.89 23.54
CA VAL A 81 -5.79 1.32 22.75
C VAL A 81 -6.15 1.43 21.27
N ASN A 82 -5.38 2.24 20.54
CA ASN A 82 -5.56 2.40 19.10
C ASN A 82 -4.87 1.25 18.37
N GLN A 83 -5.62 0.56 17.51
CA GLN A 83 -5.02 -0.28 16.50
C GLN A 83 -4.43 0.60 15.39
N PRO A 84 -3.26 0.25 14.83
CA PRO A 84 -2.66 1.04 13.76
C PRO A 84 -3.52 1.00 12.51
N ASP A 85 -3.65 2.15 11.85
CA ASP A 85 -4.24 2.26 10.53
C ASP A 85 -3.34 1.57 9.50
N TYR A 86 -3.95 1.05 8.43
CA TYR A 86 -3.22 0.45 7.34
C TYR A 86 -3.83 0.84 6.00
N LYS A 87 -3.00 0.85 4.95
CA LYS A 87 -3.45 1.13 3.59
C LYS A 87 -3.61 -0.18 2.84
N LEU A 88 -4.74 -0.31 2.16
CA LEU A 88 -5.07 -1.49 1.36
C LEU A 88 -5.11 -1.10 -0.12
N ALA A 89 -4.48 -1.91 -0.96
CA ALA A 89 -4.44 -1.74 -2.41
C ALA A 89 -5.18 -2.89 -3.08
N TYR A 90 -6.10 -2.55 -3.98
CA TYR A 90 -6.73 -3.43 -4.94
C TYR A 90 -5.99 -3.27 -6.26
N VAL A 91 -5.41 -4.36 -6.75
CA VAL A 91 -4.65 -4.41 -7.99
C VAL A 91 -5.41 -5.29 -8.96
N HIS A 92 -5.79 -4.71 -10.09
CA HIS A 92 -6.34 -5.43 -11.23
C HIS A 92 -5.17 -5.79 -12.15
N MET A 93 -5.07 -7.08 -12.46
CA MET A 93 -4.11 -7.64 -13.42
C MET A 93 -4.50 -7.25 -14.84
#